data_AF-A0A2T3H7J0-F1
#
_entry.id   AF-A0A2T3H7J0-F1
#
_cell.length_a   1.000
_cell.length_b   1.000
_cell.length_c   1.000
_cell.angle_alpha   90.00
_cell.angle_beta   90.00
_cell.angle_gamma   90.00
#
_symmetry.space_group_name_H-M   'P 1'
#
loop_
_entity.id
_entity.type
_entity.pdbx_description
1 polymer ?
#
loop_
_entity_poly.entity_id
_entity_poly.type
_entity_poly.pdbx_seq_one_letter_code
_entity_poly.pdbx_strand_id
1 'polypeptide(L)'
;MLCSNCNKTFNVSQIARQRGSGFSAQIQCPHCEAWLGKTPWLLKLKLVGFYLGAAAAICAWLVPETRHFGIPVAILGLIVLLISHLMDHLHTVEAPVKVEEDDSAQRQKYR
;
A
#
# COMPACT_ATOMS: atom_id res chain seq x y z
N MET A 1 -6.68 -4.43 10.00
CA MET A 1 -6.26 -3.33 9.10
C MET A 1 -6.72 -2.01 9.73
N LEU A 2 -5.99 -0.90 9.55
CA LEU A 2 -6.37 0.41 10.09
C LEU A 2 -6.82 1.33 8.94
N CYS A 3 -7.94 2.03 9.11
CA CYS A 3 -8.38 3.03 8.14
C CYS A 3 -7.70 4.37 8.37
N SER A 4 -7.03 4.95 7.37
CA SER A 4 -6.39 6.27 7.51
C SER A 4 -7.36 7.46 7.57
N ASN A 5 -8.66 7.26 7.26
CA ASN A 5 -9.68 8.31 7.38
C ASN A 5 -10.33 8.34 8.77
N CYS A 6 -10.89 7.20 9.20
CA CYS A 6 -11.64 7.14 10.47
C CYS A 6 -10.83 6.58 11.64
N ASN A 7 -9.58 6.15 11.41
CA ASN A 7 -8.68 5.55 12.41
C ASN A 7 -9.27 4.34 13.17
N LYS A 8 -10.33 3.72 12.65
CA LYS A 8 -10.90 2.48 13.20
C LYS A 8 -10.21 1.27 12.57
N THR A 9 -9.96 0.26 13.40
CA THR A 9 -9.48 -1.04 12.93
C THR A 9 -10.65 -1.88 12.43
N PHE A 10 -10.44 -2.59 11.32
CA PHE A 10 -11.44 -3.50 10.75
C PHE A 10 -10.78 -4.78 10.21
N ASN A 11 -11.57 -5.84 10.15
CA ASN A 11 -11.14 -7.15 9.66
C ASN A 11 -11.44 -7.31 8.16
N VAL A 12 -10.67 -8.18 7.50
CA VAL A 12 -10.81 -8.46 6.06
C VAL A 12 -12.17 -9.06 5.73
N SER A 13 -12.73 -9.84 6.66
CA SER A 13 -14.07 -10.45 6.52
C SER A 13 -15.22 -9.44 6.49
N GLN A 14 -15.00 -8.20 6.92
CA GLN A 14 -16.02 -7.15 6.95
C GLN A 14 -16.01 -6.28 5.69
N ILE A 15 -15.15 -6.60 4.71
CA ILE A 15 -15.06 -5.87 3.46
C ILE A 15 -16.19 -6.33 2.53
N ALA A 16 -17.22 -5.50 2.38
CA ALA A 16 -18.35 -5.80 1.49
C ALA A 16 -18.05 -5.51 0.01
N ARG A 17 -17.15 -4.56 -0.28
CA ARG A 17 -16.84 -4.12 -1.65
C ARG A 17 -15.34 -3.92 -1.84
N GLN A 18 -14.83 -4.55 -2.90
CA GLN A 18 -13.47 -4.40 -3.39
C GLN A 18 -13.54 -3.90 -4.85
N ARG A 19 -12.70 -2.93 -5.20
CA ARG A 19 -12.66 -2.30 -6.52
C ARG A 19 -11.26 -2.43 -7.11
N GLY A 20 -11.17 -2.79 -8.39
CA GLY A 20 -9.89 -3.02 -9.06
C GLY A 20 -9.27 -4.38 -8.74
N SER A 21 -8.29 -4.79 -9.54
CA SER A 21 -7.61 -6.08 -9.44
C SER A 21 -6.09 -5.92 -9.41
N GLY A 22 -5.39 -6.82 -8.72
CA GLY A 22 -3.93 -6.84 -8.68
C GLY A 22 -3.33 -5.66 -7.88
N PHE A 23 -2.42 -4.92 -8.52
CA PHE A 23 -1.60 -3.87 -7.87
C PHE A 23 -2.38 -2.60 -7.50
N SER A 24 -3.55 -2.39 -8.09
CA SER A 24 -4.43 -1.24 -7.82
C SER A 24 -5.73 -1.67 -7.13
N ALA A 25 -5.68 -2.76 -6.34
CA ALA A 25 -6.82 -3.19 -5.55
C ALA A 25 -7.13 -2.13 -4.48
N GLN A 26 -8.38 -1.69 -4.47
CA GLN A 26 -8.93 -0.75 -3.50
C GLN A 26 -10.00 -1.46 -2.68
N ILE A 27 -10.00 -1.17 -1.39
CA ILE A 27 -10.88 -1.78 -0.38
C ILE A 27 -11.72 -0.67 0.21
N GLN A 28 -13.03 -0.88 0.30
CA GLN A 28 -13.91 0.07 0.98
C GLN A 28 -13.89 -0.19 2.50
N CYS A 29 -13.74 0.88 3.29
CA CYS A 29 -13.87 0.78 4.75
C CYS A 29 -15.34 0.54 5.14
N PRO A 30 -15.67 -0.47 5.97
CA PRO A 30 -17.05 -0.74 6.39
C PRO A 30 -17.63 0.32 7.34
N HIS A 31 -16.80 1.17 7.94
CA HIS A 31 -17.24 2.17 8.93
C HIS A 31 -17.47 3.56 8.35
N CYS A 32 -16.60 3.99 7.44
CA CYS A 32 -16.65 5.35 6.88
C CYS A 32 -16.85 5.36 5.37
N GLU A 33 -17.00 4.19 4.75
CA GLU A 33 -17.21 4.00 3.31
C GLU A 33 -16.14 4.60 2.39
N ALA A 34 -15.04 5.11 2.95
CA ALA A 34 -13.89 5.61 2.21
C ALA A 34 -13.21 4.48 1.43
N TRP A 35 -12.68 4.81 0.26
CA TRP A 35 -11.88 3.88 -0.53
C TRP A 35 -10.42 3.97 -0.12
N LEU A 36 -9.87 2.85 0.34
CA LEU A 36 -8.47 2.71 0.71
C LEU A 36 -7.73 1.90 -0.35
N GLY A 37 -6.58 2.40 -0.75
CA GLY A 37 -5.71 1.76 -1.73
C GLY A 37 -4.29 1.67 -1.22
N LYS A 38 -3.51 0.88 -1.96
CA LYS A 38 -2.05 0.84 -1.84
C LYS A 38 -1.45 1.49 -3.07
N THR A 39 -0.27 2.07 -2.92
CA THR A 39 0.42 2.69 -4.06
C THR A 39 1.00 1.57 -4.93
N PRO A 40 0.56 1.41 -6.20
CA PRO A 40 1.01 0.31 -7.05
C PRO A 40 2.52 0.33 -7.31
N TRP A 41 3.13 1.51 -7.25
CA TRP A 41 4.58 1.70 -7.38
C TRP A 41 5.37 1.00 -6.26
N LEU A 42 4.95 1.14 -5.00
CA LEU A 42 5.64 0.52 -3.85
C LEU A 42 5.61 -1.01 -3.94
N LEU A 43 4.48 -1.56 -4.39
CA LEU A 43 4.32 -3.00 -4.57
C LEU A 43 5.21 -3.52 -5.73
N LYS A 44 5.34 -2.76 -6.83
CA LYS A 44 6.30 -3.07 -7.89
C LYS A 44 7.76 -2.99 -7.41
N LEU A 45 8.11 -1.96 -6.65
CA LEU A 45 9.45 -1.77 -6.10
C LEU A 45 9.83 -2.94 -5.18
N LYS A 46 8.88 -3.40 -4.35
CA LYS A 46 9.05 -4.58 -3.49
C LYS A 46 9.35 -5.85 -4.30
N LEU A 47 8.62 -6.07 -5.40
CA LEU A 47 8.87 -7.23 -6.27
C LEU A 47 10.23 -7.13 -6.95
N VAL A 48 10.57 -5.97 -7.51
CA VAL A 48 11.89 -5.76 -8.15
C VAL A 48 13.01 -5.98 -7.15
N GLY A 49 12.93 -5.39 -5.95
CA GLY A 49 13.93 -5.57 -4.90
C GLY A 49 14.09 -7.04 -4.48
N PHE A 50 12.98 -7.78 -4.37
CA PHE A 50 12.98 -9.21 -4.08
C PHE A 50 13.68 -10.03 -5.16
N TYR A 51 13.23 -9.90 -6.41
CA TYR A 51 13.77 -10.70 -7.52
C TYR A 51 15.22 -10.35 -7.83
N LEU A 52 15.58 -9.06 -7.78
CA LEU A 52 16.94 -8.62 -8.01
C LEU A 52 17.88 -9.08 -6.89
N GLY A 53 17.45 -8.97 -5.64
CA GLY A 53 18.21 -9.46 -4.48
C GLY A 53 18.39 -10.97 -4.50
N ALA A 54 17.32 -11.72 -4.78
CA ALA A 54 17.36 -13.18 -4.88
C ALA A 54 18.24 -13.65 -6.04
N ALA A 55 18.10 -13.06 -7.23
CA ALA A 55 18.94 -13.39 -8.38
C ALA A 55 20.42 -13.09 -8.10
N ALA A 56 20.73 -11.92 -7.52
CA ALA A 56 22.11 -11.56 -7.17
C ALA A 56 22.72 -12.52 -6.14
N ALA A 57 21.94 -12.92 -5.13
CA ALA A 57 22.38 -13.90 -4.14
C ALA A 57 22.64 -15.29 -4.76
N ILE A 58 21.75 -15.74 -5.65
CA ILE A 58 21.91 -17.02 -6.38
C ILE A 58 23.15 -16.97 -7.29
N CYS A 59 23.34 -15.88 -8.04
CA CYS A 59 24.51 -15.70 -8.90
C CYS A 59 25.83 -15.68 -8.10
N ALA A 60 25.85 -14.97 -6.96
CA ALA A 60 27.02 -14.94 -6.07
C ALA A 60 27.32 -16.31 -5.42
N TRP A 61 26.29 -17.15 -5.26
CA TRP A 61 26.44 -18.51 -4.75
C TRP A 61 27.00 -19.47 -5.82
N LEU A 62 26.46 -19.42 -7.04
CA LEU A 62 26.88 -20.28 -8.16
C LEU A 62 28.24 -19.89 -8.74
N VAL A 63 28.54 -18.60 -8.85
CA VAL A 63 29.77 -18.09 -9.49
C VAL A 63 30.56 -17.25 -8.48
N PRO A 64 31.57 -17.84 -7.81
CA PRO A 64 32.30 -17.17 -6.73
C PRO A 64 33.01 -15.89 -7.19
N GLU A 65 33.40 -15.80 -8.48
CA GLU A 65 34.02 -14.61 -9.08
C GLU A 65 33.09 -13.38 -9.06
N THR A 66 31.77 -13.59 -9.04
CA THR A 66 30.80 -12.48 -9.02
C THR A 66 30.48 -11.96 -7.63
N ARG A 67 30.98 -12.60 -6.56
CA ARG A 67 30.65 -12.27 -5.16
C ARG A 67 30.94 -10.81 -4.78
N HIS A 68 32.03 -10.25 -5.28
CA HIS A 68 32.44 -8.88 -4.99
C HIS A 68 31.38 -7.84 -5.41
N PHE A 69 30.61 -8.14 -6.46
CA PHE A 69 29.52 -7.31 -6.95
C PHE A 69 28.13 -7.84 -6.56
N GLY A 70 27.95 -9.15 -6.50
CA GLY A 70 26.67 -9.78 -6.20
C GLY A 70 26.21 -9.56 -4.76
N ILE A 71 27.13 -9.59 -3.79
CA ILE A 71 26.81 -9.35 -2.37
C ILE A 71 26.26 -7.92 -2.13
N PRO A 72 26.92 -6.83 -2.57
CA PRO A 72 26.37 -5.49 -2.36
C PRO A 72 25.03 -5.29 -3.07
N VAL A 73 24.84 -5.85 -4.27
CA VAL A 73 23.56 -5.81 -4.98
C VAL A 73 22.46 -6.54 -4.22
N ALA A 74 22.76 -7.72 -3.66
CA ALA A 74 21.83 -8.47 -2.83
C ALA A 74 21.42 -7.70 -1.56
N ILE A 75 22.39 -7.06 -0.90
CA ILE A 75 22.14 -6.21 0.29
C ILE A 75 21.24 -5.04 -0.07
N LEU A 76 21.51 -4.33 -1.19
CA LEU A 76 20.65 -3.24 -1.66
C LEU A 76 19.23 -3.73 -1.96
N GLY A 77 19.09 -4.90 -2.59
CA GLY A 77 17.79 -5.53 -2.83
C GLY A 77 17.01 -5.78 -1.53
N LEU A 78 17.68 -6.27 -0.48
CA LEU A 78 17.08 -6.49 0.84
C LEU A 78 16.65 -5.18 1.52
N ILE A 79 17.48 -4.13 1.44
CA ILE A 79 17.14 -2.82 2.01
C ILE A 79 15.90 -2.24 1.33
N VAL A 80 15.85 -2.27 0.00
CA VAL A 80 14.69 -1.79 -0.77
C VAL A 80 13.44 -2.60 -0.42
N LEU A 81 13.57 -3.92 -0.28
CA LEU A 81 12.47 -4.79 0.12
C LEU A 81 11.95 -4.44 1.52
N LEU A 82 12.85 -4.21 2.48
CA LEU A 82 12.49 -3.86 3.86
C LEU A 82 11.75 -2.53 3.91
N ILE A 83 12.29 -1.49 3.28
CA ILE A 83 11.67 -0.16 3.22
C ILE A 83 10.30 -0.23 2.54
N SER A 84 10.22 -0.89 1.38
CA SER A 84 8.96 -1.05 0.64
C SER A 84 7.91 -1.81 1.44
N HIS A 85 8.33 -2.79 2.26
CA HIS A 85 7.43 -3.53 3.12
C HIS A 85 6.88 -2.67 4.27
N LEU A 86 7.73 -1.87 4.90
CA LEU A 86 7.32 -0.98 5.99
C LEU A 86 6.41 0.14 5.49
N MET A 87 6.64 0.66 4.27
CA MET A 87 5.81 1.70 3.66
C MET A 87 4.46 1.18 3.11
N ASP A 88 4.16 -0.11 3.23
CA ASP A 88 2.94 -0.73 2.69
C ASP A 88 1.70 -0.48 3.57
N HIS A 89 1.46 0.81 3.86
CA HIS A 89 0.29 1.28 4.58
C HIS A 89 -0.87 1.58 3.62
N LEU A 90 -2.09 1.28 4.06
CA LEU A 90 -3.32 1.65 3.35
C LEU A 90 -3.53 3.16 3.49
N HIS A 91 -3.61 3.86 2.36
CA HIS A 91 -3.96 5.27 2.33
C HIS A 91 -5.34 5.44 1.70
N THR A 92 -6.01 6.52 2.08
CA THR A 92 -7.30 6.92 1.52
C THR A 92 -7.08 7.48 0.12
N VAL A 93 -7.64 6.81 -0.87
CA VAL A 93 -7.60 7.22 -2.28
C VAL A 93 -8.76 8.14 -2.59
N GLU A 94 -9.95 7.81 -2.06
CA GLU A 94 -11.16 8.59 -2.29
C GLU A 94 -11.87 8.81 -0.95
N ALA A 95 -12.11 10.09 -0.64
CA ALA A 95 -12.89 10.49 0.53
C ALA A 95 -14.35 10.03 0.34
N PRO A 96 -15.06 9.68 1.43
CA PRO A 96 -16.44 9.23 1.31
C PRO A 96 -17.30 10.31 0.68
N VAL A 97 -18.26 9.88 -0.17
CA VAL A 97 -19.33 10.76 -0.65
C VAL A 97 -20.07 11.21 0.59
N LYS A 98 -19.81 12.44 1.04
CA LYS A 98 -20.66 13.10 2.03
C LYS A 98 -22.03 13.15 1.36
N VAL A 99 -22.99 12.41 1.88
CA VAL A 99 -24.39 12.76 1.67
C VAL A 99 -24.46 14.21 2.13
N GLU A 100 -24.70 15.13 1.19
CA GLU A 100 -25.01 16.52 1.52
C GLU A 100 -26.27 16.48 2.39
N GLU A 101 -26.08 16.36 3.70
CA GLU A 101 -27.09 16.82 4.64
C GLU A 101 -27.10 18.34 4.43
N ASP A 102 -28.15 18.77 3.73
CA ASP A 102 -28.45 20.13 3.31
C ASP A 102 -28.42 21.07 4.52
N ASP A 103 -27.22 21.53 4.88
CA ASP A 103 -26.94 22.42 6.00
C ASP A 103 -27.29 23.89 5.66
N SER A 104 -28.21 24.09 4.70
CA SER A 104 -28.81 25.38 4.36
C SER A 104 -29.53 25.99 5.57
N ALA A 105 -30.05 25.16 6.47
CA ALA A 105 -30.65 25.60 7.74
C ALA A 105 -29.62 26.26 8.68
N GLN A 106 -28.37 25.80 8.72
CA GLN A 106 -27.34 26.37 9.60
C GLN A 106 -26.71 27.64 9.03
N ARG A 107 -26.63 27.77 7.69
CA ARG A 107 -26.14 28.99 7.01
C ARG A 107 -27.09 30.18 7.16
N GLN A 108 -28.38 29.96 7.36
CA GLN A 108 -29.34 31.04 7.56
C GLN A 108 -29.29 31.66 8.96
N LYS A 109 -28.67 31.00 9.95
CA LYS A 109 -28.60 31.52 11.33
C LYS A 109 -27.67 32.73 11.49
N TYR A 110 -26.81 32.99 10.51
CA TYR A 110 -25.84 34.09 10.49
C TYR A 110 -26.08 35.11 9.37
N ARG A 111 -27.22 35.04 8.67
CA ARG A 111 -27.60 36.02 7.64
C ARG A 111 -28.65 36.99 8.16
#